data_AF-A0A7H9BGA5-F1
#
_entry.id   AF-A0A7H9BGA5-F1
#
_cell.length_a   1.000
_cell.length_b   1.000
_cell.length_c   1.000
_cell.angle_alpha   90.00
_cell.angle_beta   90.00
_cell.angle_gamma   90.00
#
_symmetry.space_group_name_H-M   'P 1'
#
loop_
_entity.id
_entity.type
_entity.pdbx_description
1 polymer ?
#
loop_
_entity_poly.entity_id
_entity_poly.type
_entity_poly.pdbx_seq_one_letter_code
_entity_poly.pdbx_strand_id
1 'polypeptide(L)' 'MVVNFDVQQAAAYLKISVRGVHRHASNDSSFPPRLKRGRATMFSKAALDKWLESQRSA' A
#
# COMPACT_ATOMS: atom_id res chain seq x y z
N MET A 1 16.09 -7.66 4.48
CA MET A 1 15.97 -6.19 4.64
C MET A 1 14.52 -5.80 4.38
N VAL A 2 13.82 -5.18 5.34
CA VAL A 2 12.39 -4.82 5.16
C VAL A 2 12.31 -3.47 4.46
N VAL A 3 11.79 -3.47 3.23
CA VAL A 3 11.58 -2.24 2.44
C VAL A 3 10.16 -1.73 2.69
N ASN A 4 10.06 -0.48 3.13
CA ASN A 4 8.79 0.20 3.34
C ASN A 4 8.68 1.37 2.37
N PHE A 5 7.49 1.57 1.81
CA PHE A 5 7.14 2.67 0.92
C PHE A 5 6.29 3.69 1.65
N ASP A 6 6.57 4.97 1.48
CA ASP A 6 5.60 6.01 1.84
C ASP A 6 4.37 5.97 0.92
N VAL A 7 3.37 6.82 1.19
CA VAL A 7 2.13 6.87 0.41
C VAL A 7 2.39 7.18 -1.07
N GLN A 8 3.35 8.06 -1.40
CA GLN A 8 3.65 8.42 -2.79
C GLN A 8 4.37 7.29 -3.51
N GLN A 9 5.34 6.67 -2.85
CA GLN A 9 6.05 5.49 -3.35
C GLN A 9 5.10 4.32 -3.57
N ALA A 10 4.16 4.08 -2.64
CA ALA A 10 3.13 3.06 -2.79
C ALA A 10 2.20 3.37 -3.97
N ALA A 11 1.79 4.63 -4.15
CA ALA A 11 0.97 5.06 -5.28
C ALA A 11 1.69 4.83 -6.63
N ALA A 12 2.95 5.24 -6.73
CA ALA A 12 3.77 5.01 -7.92
C ALA A 12 3.97 3.51 -8.20
N TYR A 13 4.23 2.72 -7.15
CA TYR A 13 4.43 1.28 -7.26
C TYR A 13 3.18 0.54 -7.77
N LEU A 14 2.03 0.89 -7.19
CA LEU A 14 0.73 0.34 -7.59
C LEU A 14 0.19 0.94 -8.90
N LYS A 15 0.86 1.95 -9.48
CA LYS A 15 0.42 2.72 -10.65
C LYS A 15 -0.99 3.32 -10.48
N ILE A 16 -1.31 3.80 -9.28
CA ILE A 16 -2.58 4.47 -8.96
C ILE A 16 -2.33 5.86 -8.36
N SER A 17 -3.38 6.67 -8.26
CA SER A 17 -3.29 7.96 -7.56
C SER A 17 -3.14 7.78 -6.05
N VAL A 18 -2.53 8.76 -5.38
CA VAL A 18 -2.46 8.82 -3.90
C VAL A 18 -3.86 8.75 -3.27
N ARG A 19 -4.85 9.40 -3.88
CA ARG A 19 -6.25 9.29 -3.46
C ARG A 19 -6.78 7.85 -3.58
N GLY A 20 -6.38 7.14 -4.63
CA GLY A 20 -6.64 5.71 -4.79
C GLY A 20 -6.07 4.89 -3.65
N VAL A 21 -4.80 5.11 -3.28
CA VAL A 21 -4.17 4.42 -2.13
C VAL A 21 -4.97 4.67 -0.85
N HIS A 22 -5.34 5.92 -0.57
CA HIS A 22 -6.15 6.24 0.62
C HIS A 22 -7.53 5.58 0.58
N ARG A 23 -8.17 5.54 -0.60
CA ARG A 23 -9.46 4.87 -0.79
C ARG A 23 -9.34 3.37 -0.50
N HIS A 24 -8.37 2.67 -1.09
CA HIS A 24 -8.16 1.24 -0.83
C HIS A 24 -7.81 1.00 0.65
N ALA A 25 -6.90 1.77 1.22
CA ALA A 25 -6.53 1.65 2.64
C ALA A 25 -7.69 1.94 3.63
N SER A 26 -8.80 2.53 3.17
CA SER A 26 -9.97 2.83 4.00
C SER A 26 -11.15 1.90 3.72
N ASN A 27 -11.31 1.43 2.49
CA ASN A 27 -12.48 0.66 2.03
C ASN A 27 -12.19 -0.82 1.80
N ASP A 28 -10.93 -1.19 1.58
CA ASP A 28 -10.51 -2.56 1.31
C ASP A 28 -9.77 -3.13 2.53
N SER A 29 -10.41 -4.06 3.22
CA SER A 29 -9.85 -4.74 4.40
C SER A 29 -8.65 -5.63 4.05
N SER A 30 -8.50 -6.03 2.79
CA SER A 30 -7.36 -6.81 2.31
C SER A 30 -6.15 -5.93 1.95
N PHE A 31 -6.35 -4.61 1.87
CA PHE A 31 -5.29 -3.67 1.54
C PHE A 31 -4.19 -3.66 2.61
N PRO A 32 -2.90 -3.45 2.24
CA PRO A 32 -1.81 -3.46 3.19
C PRO A 32 -2.01 -2.51 4.37
N PRO A 33 -1.69 -2.97 5.60
CA PRO A 33 -1.89 -2.17 6.80
C PRO A 33 -1.01 -0.92 6.79
N ARG A 34 -1.58 0.18 7.29
CA ARG A 34 -0.89 1.46 7.45
C ARG A 34 0.12 1.37 8.59
N LEU A 35 1.40 1.43 8.26
CA LEU A 35 2.48 1.54 9.23
C LEU A 35 2.73 3.02 9.54
N LYS A 36 2.80 3.39 10.81
CA LYS A 36 3.13 4.76 11.21
C LYS A 36 4.62 4.85 11.56
N ARG A 37 5.32 5.81 10.94
CA ARG A 37 6.70 6.19 11.31
C ARG A 37 6.73 7.68 11.61
N GLY A 38 6.51 8.02 12.88
CA GLY A 38 6.25 9.40 13.28
C GLY A 38 4.96 9.93 12.64
N ARG A 39 5.06 11.06 11.92
CA ARG A 39 3.93 11.65 11.18
C ARG A 39 3.70 11.00 9.81
N ALA A 40 4.66 10.23 9.30
CA ALA A 40 4.56 9.60 7.99
C ALA A 40 3.74 8.29 8.05
N THR A 41 2.93 8.06 7.01
CA THR A 41 2.26 6.77 6.78
C THR A 41 3.08 6.00 5.76
N MET A 42 3.39 4.75 6.07
CA MET A 42 4.15 3.84 5.23
C MET A 42 3.38 2.54 5.03
N PHE A 43 3.81 1.79 4.03
CA PHE A 43 3.29 0.47 3.68
C PHE A 43 4.47 -0.45 3.44
N SER A 44 4.38 -1.70 3.89
CA SER A 44 5.41 -2.68 3.59
C SER A 44 5.34 -3.05 2.11
N LYS A 45 6.47 -3.05 1.41
CA LYS A 45 6.54 -3.49 0.01
C LYS A 45 6.02 -4.94 -0.14
N ALA A 46 6.41 -5.82 0.78
CA ALA A 46 5.98 -7.23 0.74
C ALA A 46 4.47 -7.39 0.91
N ALA A 47 3.82 -6.52 1.69
CA ALA A 47 2.37 -6.53 1.82
C ALA A 47 1.67 -5.99 0.55
N LEU A 48 2.22 -4.93 -0.06
CA LEU A 48 1.75 -4.42 -1.36
C LEU A 48 1.86 -5.47 -2.47
N ASP A 49 2.96 -6.23 -2.50
CA ASP A 49 3.17 -7.33 -3.44
C ASP A 49 2.11 -8.42 -3.28
N LYS A 50 1.85 -8.88 -2.04
CA LYS A 50 0.80 -9.87 -1.77
C LYS A 50 -0.59 -9.39 -2.17
N TRP A 51 -0.90 -8.13 -1.92
CA TRP A 51 -2.19 -7.56 -2.32
C TRP A 51 -2.31 -7.49 -3.85
N LEU A 52 -1.26 -7.06 -4.56
CA LEU A 52 -1.23 -7.08 -6.03
C LEU A 52 -1.42 -8.48 -6.61
N GLU A 53 -0.77 -9.49 -6.03
CA GLU A 53 -0.93 -10.89 -6.43
C GLU A 53 -2.37 -11.37 -6.20
N SER A 54 -2.97 -10.99 -5.07
CA SER A 54 -4.38 -11.29 -4.77
C SER A 54 -5.34 -10.64 -5.77
N GLN A 55 -5.07 -9.41 -6.19
CA GLN A 55 -5.89 -8.71 -7.20
C GLN A 55 -5.72 -9.29 -8.62
N ARG A 56 -4.57 -9.90 -8.92
CA ARG A 56 -4.34 -10.57 -10.21
C ARG A 56 -4.96 -11.96 -10.30
N SER A 57 -5.11 -12.63 -9.16
CA SER A 57 -5.64 -13.99 -9.08
C SER A 57 -7.15 -14.04 -8.85
N ALA A 58 -7.77 -12.88 -8.59
CA ALA A 58 -9.22 -12.69 -8.45
C ALA A 58 -9.83 -12.26 -9.78
#